data_AF-A0A6P0FNI9-F1
#
_entry.id   AF-A0A6P0FNI9-F1
#
_cell.length_a   1.000
_cell.length_b   1.000
_cell.length_c   1.000
_cell.angle_alpha   90.00
_cell.angle_beta   90.00
_cell.angle_gamma   90.00
#
_symmetry.space_group_name_H-M   'P 1'
#
loop_
_entity.id
_entity.type
_entity.pdbx_description
1 polymer ?
#
loop_
_entity_poly.entity_id
_entity_poly.type
_entity_poly.pdbx_seq_one_letter_code
_entity_poly.pdbx_strand_id
1 'polypeptide(L)'
;MVDSGRFNKDAATNLINMPKDKGLAHALGVSPHSGGPLQDYRIGSTQVLKELASTKDGIAALGGDASALDRMAMKVQRLSDAAQVALVNGELHTNTGLHQTRDQARAITNAFFDDPISNSPTSYASKNVLQMDAHAQASWNTRQWAVVTHNEGRIVSTLNHFQNSGQPLTRGGNLDLQRHGLSQAISDAYHGGKLTLSPGGVAIVENALGEEAARPLRVPRGQSGAASMEVLLGNASASTLVRSGGLLA
;
A
#
# COMPACT_ATOMS: atom_id res chain seq x y z
N MET A 1 4.56 -16.42 18.46
CA MET A 1 5.02 -15.49 17.38
C MET A 1 4.94 -14.04 17.83
N VAL A 2 3.76 -13.54 18.26
CA VAL A 2 3.65 -12.20 18.85
C VAL A 2 4.43 -12.12 20.15
N ASP A 3 4.17 -13.03 21.09
CA ASP A 3 4.85 -13.06 22.40
C ASP A 3 6.36 -13.29 22.29
N SER A 4 6.79 -13.95 21.21
CA SER A 4 8.21 -14.19 20.91
C SER A 4 8.86 -13.08 20.09
N GLY A 5 8.16 -11.96 19.85
CA GLY A 5 8.66 -10.76 19.15
C GLY A 5 8.86 -10.92 17.64
N ARG A 6 8.53 -12.08 17.06
CA ARG A 6 8.77 -12.40 15.63
C ARG A 6 7.71 -11.87 14.69
N PHE A 7 6.55 -11.52 15.20
CA PHE A 7 5.47 -10.91 14.43
C PHE A 7 4.83 -9.78 15.22
N ASN A 8 4.92 -8.55 14.71
CA ASN A 8 4.23 -7.42 15.31
C ASN A 8 2.86 -7.24 14.64
N LYS A 9 1.80 -7.72 15.30
CA LYS A 9 0.42 -7.59 14.79
C LYS A 9 -0.03 -6.13 14.66
N ASP A 10 0.55 -5.22 15.44
CA ASP A 10 0.19 -3.81 15.50
C ASP A 10 1.19 -2.93 14.70
N ALA A 11 2.02 -3.54 13.85
CA ALA A 11 2.95 -2.79 12.99
C ALA A 11 2.19 -1.84 12.06
N ALA A 12 2.73 -0.63 11.86
CA ALA A 12 2.12 0.37 10.98
C ALA A 12 1.96 -0.12 9.53
N THR A 13 2.82 -1.05 9.09
CA THR A 13 2.77 -1.73 7.79
C THR A 13 1.61 -2.72 7.65
N ASN A 14 0.99 -3.15 8.75
CA ASN A 14 -0.21 -4.01 8.74
C ASN A 14 -1.52 -3.20 8.73
N LEU A 15 -1.43 -1.87 8.75
CA LEU A 15 -2.59 -0.99 8.67
C LEU A 15 -2.93 -0.65 7.22
N ILE A 16 -4.22 -0.45 6.94
CA ILE A 16 -4.73 -0.04 5.64
C ILE A 16 -5.93 0.89 5.82
N ASN A 17 -5.94 2.02 5.12
CA ASN A 17 -7.01 3.00 5.18
C ASN A 17 -8.15 2.58 4.24
N MET A 18 -9.23 2.08 4.83
CA MET A 18 -10.42 1.64 4.12
C MET A 18 -11.56 2.67 4.23
N PRO A 19 -12.33 2.91 3.16
CA PRO A 19 -13.45 3.84 3.17
C PRO A 19 -14.56 3.36 4.10
N LYS A 20 -15.03 4.21 5.02
CA LYS A 20 -16.23 3.94 5.84
C LYS A 20 -17.53 4.14 5.04
N ASP A 21 -17.50 5.07 4.09
CA ASP A 21 -18.67 5.45 3.27
C ASP A 21 -18.89 4.44 2.15
N LYS A 22 -20.15 4.01 1.97
CA LYS A 22 -20.48 2.97 0.97
C LYS A 22 -20.38 3.48 -0.46
N GLY A 23 -20.74 4.74 -0.71
CA GLY A 23 -20.67 5.36 -2.02
C GLY A 23 -19.22 5.51 -2.48
N LEU A 24 -18.36 6.03 -1.59
CA LEU A 24 -16.93 6.10 -1.84
C LEU A 24 -16.33 4.71 -2.01
N ALA A 25 -16.62 3.75 -1.13
CA ALA A 25 -16.11 2.38 -1.27
C ALA A 25 -16.45 1.78 -2.64
N HIS A 26 -17.70 1.97 -3.10
CA HIS A 26 -18.13 1.56 -4.43
C HIS A 26 -17.36 2.28 -5.55
N ALA A 27 -17.16 3.59 -5.45
CA ALA A 27 -16.35 4.37 -6.40
C ALA A 27 -14.88 3.92 -6.43
N LEU A 28 -14.37 3.44 -5.29
CA LEU A 28 -13.04 2.84 -5.20
C LEU A 28 -13.03 1.36 -5.63
N GLY A 29 -14.17 0.73 -5.92
CA GLY A 29 -14.22 -0.69 -6.27
C GLY A 29 -13.79 -1.63 -5.13
N VAL A 30 -14.02 -1.23 -3.87
CA VAL A 30 -13.70 -2.02 -2.67
C VAL A 30 -14.91 -2.09 -1.73
N SER A 31 -14.86 -2.98 -0.74
CA SER A 31 -15.89 -2.99 0.31
C SER A 31 -15.70 -1.84 1.31
N PRO A 32 -16.79 -1.27 1.87
CA PRO A 32 -16.69 -0.31 2.95
C PRO A 32 -16.20 -0.99 4.24
N HIS A 33 -15.50 -0.23 5.08
CA HIS A 33 -15.06 -0.66 6.42
C HIS A 33 -15.54 0.35 7.48
N SER A 34 -16.78 0.19 7.91
CA SER A 34 -17.40 1.05 8.92
C SER A 34 -17.28 0.51 10.36
N GLY A 35 -16.61 -0.63 10.56
CA GLY A 35 -16.49 -1.32 11.84
C GLY A 35 -15.93 -2.74 11.67
N GLY A 36 -16.34 -3.67 12.54
CA GLY A 36 -15.89 -5.06 12.47
C GLY A 36 -16.22 -5.73 11.12
N PRO A 37 -15.37 -6.67 10.66
CA PRO A 37 -15.57 -7.30 9.36
C PRO A 37 -16.71 -8.33 9.40
N LEU A 38 -17.14 -8.80 8.22
CA LEU A 38 -18.03 -9.95 8.07
C LEU A 38 -17.49 -11.13 8.89
N GLN A 39 -18.40 -11.93 9.45
CA GLN A 39 -18.03 -13.12 10.20
C GLN A 39 -17.16 -14.07 9.36
N ASP A 40 -17.45 -14.21 8.07
CA ASP A 40 -16.70 -15.04 7.13
C ASP A 40 -15.23 -14.60 6.99
N TYR A 41 -14.94 -13.30 7.09
CA TYR A 41 -13.55 -12.82 7.13
C TYR A 41 -12.79 -13.39 8.34
N ARG A 42 -13.43 -13.38 9.52
CA ARG A 42 -12.84 -13.91 10.76
C ARG A 42 -12.70 -15.43 10.70
N ILE A 43 -13.70 -16.11 10.14
CA ILE A 43 -13.70 -17.57 9.96
C ILE A 43 -12.55 -17.96 9.03
N GLY A 44 -12.47 -17.38 7.83
CA GLY A 44 -11.42 -17.66 6.85
C GLY A 44 -10.02 -17.38 7.40
N SER A 45 -9.81 -16.22 8.02
CA SER A 45 -8.52 -15.89 8.67
C SER A 45 -8.13 -16.93 9.72
N THR A 46 -9.09 -17.34 10.57
CA THR A 46 -8.84 -18.35 11.60
C THR A 46 -8.54 -19.72 11.00
N GLN A 47 -9.24 -20.09 9.94
CA GLN A 47 -9.08 -21.37 9.26
C GLN A 47 -7.69 -21.49 8.63
N VAL A 48 -7.25 -20.48 7.88
CA VAL A 48 -5.91 -20.47 7.27
C VAL A 48 -4.81 -20.49 8.34
N LEU A 49 -4.98 -19.77 9.44
CA LEU A 49 -4.02 -19.81 10.56
C LEU A 49 -3.97 -21.20 11.23
N LYS A 50 -5.11 -21.90 11.35
CA LYS A 50 -5.15 -23.29 11.86
C LYS A 50 -4.48 -24.26 10.90
N GLU A 51 -4.70 -24.11 9.60
CA GLU A 51 -4.04 -24.93 8.58
C GLU A 51 -2.53 -24.73 8.62
N LEU A 52 -2.07 -23.48 8.69
CA LEU A 52 -0.68 -23.13 8.91
C LEU A 52 -0.10 -23.79 10.18
N ALA A 53 -0.83 -23.73 11.29
CA ALA A 53 -0.43 -24.37 12.55
C ALA A 53 -0.37 -25.91 12.47
N SER A 54 -1.15 -26.52 11.57
CA SER A 54 -1.17 -27.98 11.37
C SER A 54 -0.05 -28.50 10.47
N THR A 55 0.68 -27.62 9.79
CA THR A 55 1.85 -28.00 8.97
C THR A 55 3.01 -28.50 9.85
N LYS A 56 3.99 -29.20 9.25
CA LYS A 56 5.22 -29.62 9.94
C LYS A 56 5.93 -28.45 10.65
N ASP A 57 6.06 -27.31 9.95
CA ASP A 57 6.64 -26.09 10.53
C ASP A 57 5.74 -25.49 11.62
N GLY A 58 4.42 -25.54 11.44
CA GLY A 58 3.46 -25.10 12.46
C GLY A 58 3.57 -25.88 13.76
N ILE A 59 3.59 -27.21 13.67
CA ILE A 59 3.72 -28.11 14.84
C ILE A 59 5.07 -27.89 15.53
N ALA A 60 6.17 -27.80 14.77
CA ALA A 60 7.49 -27.53 15.33
C ALA A 60 7.56 -26.15 16.01
N ALA A 61 6.96 -25.12 15.40
CA ALA A 61 6.90 -23.78 15.97
C ALA A 61 6.08 -23.73 17.26
N LEU A 62 4.97 -24.48 17.34
CA LEU A 62 4.18 -24.64 18.57
C LEU A 62 4.96 -25.40 19.66
N GLY A 63 5.86 -26.30 19.26
CA GLY A 63 6.83 -26.97 20.15
C GLY A 63 8.01 -26.08 20.58
N GLY A 64 8.09 -24.84 20.12
CA GLY A 64 9.13 -23.87 20.49
C GLY A 64 10.39 -23.91 19.61
N ASP A 65 10.38 -24.65 18.49
CA ASP A 65 11.50 -24.63 17.54
C ASP A 65 11.68 -23.23 16.94
N ALA A 66 12.85 -22.64 17.17
CA ALA A 66 13.14 -21.26 16.80
C ALA A 66 13.13 -21.05 15.27
N SER A 67 13.69 -21.98 14.51
CA SER A 67 13.74 -21.87 13.05
C SER A 67 12.37 -22.09 12.42
N ALA A 68 11.55 -22.97 12.98
CA ALA A 68 10.17 -23.15 12.57
C ALA A 68 9.33 -21.91 12.89
N LEU A 69 9.54 -21.28 14.06
CA LEU A 69 8.90 -20.02 14.42
C LEU A 69 9.22 -18.91 13.40
N ASP A 70 10.47 -18.81 12.94
CA ASP A 70 10.88 -17.83 11.92
C ASP A 70 10.17 -18.09 10.58
N ARG A 71 10.12 -19.35 10.12
CA ARG A 71 9.39 -19.73 8.91
C ARG A 71 7.89 -19.47 9.01
N MET A 72 7.29 -19.72 10.17
CA MET A 72 5.86 -19.44 10.39
C MET A 72 5.57 -17.95 10.47
N ALA A 73 6.45 -17.14 11.05
CA ALA A 73 6.31 -15.69 11.05
C ALA A 73 6.31 -15.13 9.63
N MET A 74 7.20 -15.61 8.75
CA MET A 74 7.20 -15.25 7.33
C MET A 74 5.91 -15.64 6.61
N LYS A 75 5.35 -16.83 6.89
CA LYS A 75 4.07 -17.28 6.31
C LYS A 75 2.89 -16.40 6.78
N VAL A 76 2.84 -16.03 8.06
CA VAL A 76 1.81 -15.12 8.57
C VAL A 76 1.95 -13.71 8.00
N GLN A 77 3.18 -13.20 7.86
CA GLN A 77 3.39 -11.92 7.18
C GLN A 77 2.93 -11.99 5.71
N ARG A 78 3.25 -13.07 4.99
CA ARG A 78 2.79 -13.28 3.61
C ARG A 78 1.26 -13.32 3.51
N LEU A 79 0.57 -13.93 4.50
CA LEU A 79 -0.89 -13.91 4.57
C LEU A 79 -1.44 -12.49 4.78
N SER A 80 -0.83 -11.72 5.68
CA SER A 80 -1.20 -10.31 5.92
C SER A 80 -1.04 -9.47 4.66
N ASP A 81 0.09 -9.63 3.96
CA ASP A 81 0.37 -8.92 2.72
C ASP A 81 -0.63 -9.31 1.62
N ALA A 82 -0.94 -10.61 1.46
CA ALA A 82 -1.91 -11.10 0.49
C ALA A 82 -3.32 -10.55 0.76
N ALA A 83 -3.72 -10.49 2.03
CA ALA A 83 -5.01 -9.89 2.41
C ALA A 83 -5.04 -8.39 2.11
N GLN A 84 -3.98 -7.64 2.38
CA GLN A 84 -3.91 -6.22 2.03
C GLN A 84 -3.96 -6.00 0.52
N VAL A 85 -3.24 -6.79 -0.28
CA VAL A 85 -3.31 -6.73 -1.74
C VAL A 85 -4.73 -7.05 -2.23
N ALA A 86 -5.37 -8.09 -1.68
CA ALA A 86 -6.75 -8.43 -2.03
C ALA A 86 -7.76 -7.34 -1.67
N LEU A 87 -7.57 -6.65 -0.53
CA LEU A 87 -8.38 -5.48 -0.17
C LEU A 87 -8.20 -4.32 -1.16
N VAL A 88 -6.96 -4.06 -1.58
CA VAL A 88 -6.65 -3.03 -2.60
C VAL A 88 -7.31 -3.38 -3.94
N ASN A 89 -7.28 -4.65 -4.33
CA ASN A 89 -7.83 -5.11 -5.60
C ASN A 89 -9.36 -5.26 -5.59
N GLY A 90 -10.02 -5.15 -4.43
CA GLY A 90 -11.45 -5.40 -4.28
C GLY A 90 -11.82 -6.89 -4.28
N GLU A 91 -10.83 -7.76 -4.12
CA GLU A 91 -10.95 -9.22 -4.14
C GLU A 91 -11.07 -9.83 -2.73
N LEU A 92 -11.04 -8.99 -1.70
CA LEU A 92 -11.38 -9.34 -0.32
C LEU A 92 -12.32 -8.29 0.24
N HIS A 93 -13.46 -8.73 0.78
CA HIS A 93 -14.46 -7.84 1.35
C HIS A 93 -14.46 -7.91 2.87
N THR A 94 -14.48 -6.75 3.52
CA THR A 94 -14.68 -6.64 4.98
C THR A 94 -16.16 -6.42 5.33
N ASN A 95 -16.97 -5.90 4.41
CA ASN A 95 -18.40 -5.68 4.61
C ASN A 95 -19.18 -5.76 3.29
N THR A 96 -20.49 -5.65 3.36
CA THR A 96 -21.36 -5.63 2.17
C THR A 96 -21.29 -4.26 1.49
N GLY A 97 -20.88 -4.27 0.22
CA GLY A 97 -20.78 -3.08 -0.62
C GLY A 97 -22.13 -2.43 -0.95
N LEU A 98 -22.08 -1.26 -1.59
CA LEU A 98 -23.27 -0.65 -2.17
C LEU A 98 -23.80 -1.55 -3.30
N HIS A 99 -25.13 -1.73 -3.37
CA HIS A 99 -25.80 -2.61 -4.35
C HIS A 99 -25.40 -4.09 -4.32
N GLN A 100 -24.74 -4.53 -3.25
CA GLN A 100 -24.33 -5.92 -3.07
C GLN A 100 -25.22 -6.61 -2.03
N THR A 101 -25.56 -7.88 -2.25
CA THR A 101 -26.18 -8.71 -1.21
C THR A 101 -25.14 -9.23 -0.22
N ARG A 102 -25.59 -9.67 0.96
CA ARG A 102 -24.67 -10.27 1.93
C ARG A 102 -23.99 -11.51 1.36
N ASP A 103 -24.71 -12.36 0.64
CA ASP A 103 -24.14 -13.60 0.09
C ASP A 103 -23.12 -13.35 -1.02
N GLN A 104 -23.31 -12.32 -1.84
CA GLN A 104 -22.29 -11.89 -2.81
C GLN A 104 -21.00 -11.45 -2.11
N ALA A 105 -21.09 -10.66 -1.03
CA ALA A 105 -19.91 -10.22 -0.28
C ALA A 105 -19.19 -11.40 0.39
N ARG A 106 -19.96 -12.37 0.91
CA ARG A 106 -19.43 -13.61 1.50
C ARG A 106 -18.73 -14.48 0.46
N ALA A 107 -19.31 -14.63 -0.74
CA ALA A 107 -18.70 -15.40 -1.82
C ALA A 107 -17.33 -14.85 -2.22
N ILE A 108 -17.19 -13.52 -2.38
CA ILE A 108 -15.90 -12.87 -2.66
C ILE A 108 -14.90 -13.13 -1.52
N THR A 109 -15.34 -12.94 -0.27
CA THR A 109 -14.50 -13.16 0.91
C THR A 109 -13.99 -14.60 0.98
N ASN A 110 -14.87 -15.58 0.77
CA ASN A 110 -14.52 -17.00 0.81
C ASN A 110 -13.57 -17.39 -0.32
N ALA A 111 -13.80 -16.87 -1.54
CA ALA A 111 -12.94 -17.14 -2.69
C ALA A 111 -11.47 -16.74 -2.45
N PHE A 112 -11.21 -15.65 -1.71
CA PHE A 112 -9.85 -15.30 -1.29
C PHE A 112 -9.26 -16.32 -0.30
N PHE A 113 -10.05 -16.75 0.69
CA PHE A 113 -9.61 -17.67 1.73
C PHE A 113 -9.48 -19.14 1.28
N ASP A 114 -9.98 -19.50 0.09
CA ASP A 114 -9.83 -20.85 -0.49
C ASP A 114 -8.34 -21.21 -0.70
N ASP A 115 -7.51 -20.28 -1.19
CA ASP A 115 -6.06 -20.49 -1.32
C ASP A 115 -5.28 -19.16 -1.36
N PRO A 116 -5.07 -18.49 -0.20
CA PRO A 116 -4.45 -17.17 -0.19
C PRO A 116 -2.94 -17.21 -0.42
N ILE A 117 -2.24 -18.23 0.12
CA ILE A 117 -0.77 -18.23 0.21
C ILE A 117 -0.09 -19.58 -0.02
N SER A 118 -0.76 -20.60 -0.57
CA SER A 118 -0.06 -21.84 -0.91
C SER A 118 1.02 -21.59 -1.97
N ASN A 119 1.91 -22.58 -2.14
CA ASN A 119 2.91 -22.56 -3.20
C ASN A 119 2.33 -22.95 -4.58
N SER A 120 1.01 -23.16 -4.69
CA SER A 120 0.37 -23.42 -5.98
C SER A 120 0.47 -22.19 -6.90
N PRO A 121 0.67 -22.36 -8.22
CA PRO A 121 0.53 -21.27 -9.19
C PRO A 121 -0.87 -20.63 -9.17
N THR A 122 -1.86 -21.35 -8.66
CA THR A 122 -3.26 -20.88 -8.57
C THR A 122 -3.57 -20.07 -7.31
N SER A 123 -2.67 -20.04 -6.32
CA SER A 123 -2.89 -19.29 -5.08
C SER A 123 -2.93 -17.79 -5.34
N TYR A 124 -3.60 -17.05 -4.46
CA TYR A 124 -3.74 -15.61 -4.58
C TYR A 124 -2.37 -14.91 -4.63
N ALA A 125 -1.48 -15.26 -3.70
CA ALA A 125 -0.14 -14.69 -3.62
C ALA A 125 0.73 -15.02 -4.86
N SER A 126 0.59 -16.22 -5.44
CA SER A 126 1.35 -16.61 -6.64
C SER A 126 0.85 -15.87 -7.89
N LYS A 127 -0.48 -15.72 -8.05
CA LYS A 127 -1.08 -14.94 -9.15
C LYS A 127 -0.68 -13.46 -9.12
N ASN A 128 -0.48 -12.91 -7.92
CA ASN A 128 -0.19 -11.50 -7.71
C ASN A 128 1.27 -11.23 -7.31
N VAL A 129 2.23 -12.10 -7.68
CA VAL A 129 3.62 -12.04 -7.17
C VAL A 129 4.28 -10.66 -7.31
N LEU A 130 4.14 -9.99 -8.45
CA LEU A 130 4.72 -8.65 -8.67
C LEU A 130 4.13 -7.60 -7.72
N GLN A 131 2.82 -7.67 -7.46
CA GLN A 131 2.15 -6.76 -6.54
C GLN A 131 2.50 -7.09 -5.09
N MET A 132 2.62 -8.38 -4.75
CA MET A 132 3.09 -8.85 -3.45
C MET A 132 4.50 -8.35 -3.14
N ASP A 133 5.44 -8.48 -4.07
CA ASP A 133 6.82 -8.02 -3.91
C ASP A 133 6.88 -6.48 -3.79
N ALA A 134 6.14 -5.77 -4.64
CA ALA A 134 6.06 -4.31 -4.57
C ALA A 134 5.40 -3.80 -3.27
N HIS A 135 4.48 -4.56 -2.70
CA HIS A 135 3.83 -4.27 -1.41
C HIS A 135 4.75 -4.60 -0.23
N ALA A 136 5.50 -5.70 -0.29
CA ALA A 136 6.50 -6.08 0.72
C ALA A 136 7.58 -5.00 0.93
N GLN A 137 7.99 -4.32 -0.15
CA GLN A 137 9.00 -3.25 -0.12
C GLN A 137 8.42 -1.85 0.11
N ALA A 138 7.10 -1.69 0.19
CA ALA A 138 6.45 -0.39 0.32
C ALA A 138 6.60 0.18 1.74
N SER A 139 6.75 1.50 1.83
CA SER A 139 6.72 2.21 3.12
C SER A 139 5.38 2.00 3.82
N TRP A 140 5.34 2.19 5.14
CA TRP A 140 4.09 2.08 5.91
C TRP A 140 3.01 3.03 5.36
N ASN A 141 3.37 4.26 4.97
CA ASN A 141 2.42 5.24 4.43
C ASN A 141 1.89 4.79 3.06
N THR A 142 2.77 4.31 2.17
CA THR A 142 2.37 3.75 0.87
C THR A 142 1.42 2.56 1.03
N ARG A 143 1.68 1.66 1.98
CA ARG A 143 0.79 0.52 2.27
C ARG A 143 -0.57 0.99 2.79
N GLN A 144 -0.58 1.94 3.71
CA GLN A 144 -1.82 2.45 4.30
C GLN A 144 -2.74 3.10 3.26
N TRP A 145 -2.16 3.80 2.28
CA TRP A 145 -2.91 4.49 1.23
C TRP A 145 -3.08 3.72 -0.07
N ALA A 146 -2.62 2.47 -0.13
CA ALA A 146 -2.61 1.66 -1.35
C ALA A 146 -4.01 1.49 -1.99
N VAL A 147 -5.08 1.50 -1.18
CA VAL A 147 -6.47 1.47 -1.70
C VAL A 147 -6.75 2.69 -2.57
N VAL A 148 -6.31 3.87 -2.13
CA VAL A 148 -6.57 5.15 -2.81
C VAL A 148 -5.58 5.38 -3.95
N THR A 149 -4.28 5.12 -3.73
CA THR A 149 -3.22 5.41 -4.71
C THR A 149 -3.10 4.37 -5.81
N HIS A 150 -4.01 3.39 -5.88
CA HIS A 150 -4.00 2.33 -6.90
C HIS A 150 -4.15 2.89 -8.33
N ASN A 151 -4.93 3.97 -8.51
CA ASN A 151 -5.05 4.68 -9.78
C ASN A 151 -5.58 6.12 -9.58
N GLU A 152 -5.52 6.93 -10.64
CA GLU A 152 -6.00 8.31 -10.65
C GLU A 152 -7.48 8.43 -10.25
N GLY A 153 -8.36 7.56 -10.77
CA GLY A 153 -9.80 7.62 -10.50
C GLY A 153 -10.13 7.46 -9.02
N ARG A 154 -9.39 6.61 -8.31
CA ARG A 154 -9.53 6.40 -6.86
C ARG A 154 -9.06 7.60 -6.05
N ILE A 155 -7.96 8.24 -6.46
CA ILE A 155 -7.48 9.49 -5.86
C ILE A 155 -8.53 10.58 -6.02
N VAL A 156 -8.98 10.82 -7.25
CA VAL A 156 -9.99 11.85 -7.56
C VAL A 156 -11.27 11.62 -6.75
N SER A 157 -11.77 10.38 -6.70
CA SER A 157 -12.97 10.04 -5.93
C SER A 157 -12.79 10.33 -4.43
N THR A 158 -11.63 10.02 -3.88
CA THR A 158 -11.32 10.26 -2.46
C THR A 158 -11.19 11.75 -2.15
N LEU A 159 -10.51 12.52 -3.01
CA LEU A 159 -10.34 13.95 -2.84
C LEU A 159 -11.67 14.71 -2.96
N ASN A 160 -12.49 14.34 -3.95
CA ASN A 160 -13.85 14.88 -4.07
C ASN A 160 -14.71 14.54 -2.85
N HIS A 161 -14.57 13.33 -2.29
CA HIS A 161 -15.26 12.97 -1.05
C HIS A 161 -14.83 13.87 0.12
N PHE A 162 -13.53 14.11 0.30
CA PHE A 162 -13.00 15.00 1.34
C PHE A 162 -13.51 16.44 1.21
N GLN A 163 -13.61 16.95 -0.03
CA GLN A 163 -14.13 18.30 -0.29
C GLN A 163 -15.64 18.39 -0.05
N ASN A 164 -16.41 17.44 -0.58
CA ASN A 164 -17.87 17.52 -0.57
C ASN A 164 -18.50 17.15 0.77
N SER A 165 -17.91 16.18 1.48
CA SER A 165 -18.47 15.70 2.75
C SER A 165 -17.82 16.31 3.98
N GLY A 166 -16.59 16.82 3.85
CA GLY A 166 -15.76 17.20 5.00
C GLY A 166 -15.45 16.04 5.95
N GLN A 167 -15.61 14.79 5.51
CA GLN A 167 -15.39 13.60 6.33
C GLN A 167 -14.08 12.89 5.98
N PRO A 168 -13.39 12.31 6.98
CA PRO A 168 -12.24 11.43 6.75
C PRO A 168 -12.66 10.12 6.07
N LEU A 169 -11.71 9.48 5.39
CA LEU A 169 -11.86 8.20 4.71
C LEU A 169 -12.23 7.10 5.72
N THR A 170 -11.49 7.05 6.83
CA THR A 170 -11.65 6.03 7.88
C THR A 170 -12.57 6.51 9.01
N ARG A 171 -13.19 5.55 9.73
CA ARG A 171 -14.00 5.85 10.91
C ARG A 171 -13.13 6.38 12.04
N GLY A 172 -13.52 7.50 12.63
CA GLY A 172 -12.79 8.15 13.74
C GLY A 172 -11.46 8.80 13.33
N GLY A 173 -11.16 8.87 12.03
CA GLY A 173 -9.96 9.51 11.53
C GLY A 173 -9.97 11.03 11.67
N ASN A 174 -8.80 11.65 11.57
CA ASN A 174 -8.64 13.09 11.45
C ASN A 174 -8.44 13.45 9.97
N LEU A 175 -9.24 14.38 9.45
CA LEU A 175 -9.22 14.74 8.03
C LEU A 175 -7.89 15.37 7.60
N ASP A 176 -7.32 16.25 8.41
CA ASP A 176 -6.08 16.96 8.08
C ASP A 176 -4.89 16.00 8.07
N LEU A 177 -4.79 15.12 9.08
CA LEU A 177 -3.78 14.06 9.10
C LEU A 177 -3.91 13.13 7.89
N GLN A 178 -5.14 12.83 7.48
CA GLN A 178 -5.38 11.99 6.31
C GLN A 178 -5.02 12.67 5.00
N ARG A 179 -5.33 13.97 4.86
CA ARG A 179 -4.90 14.77 3.71
C ARG A 179 -3.37 14.80 3.59
N HIS A 180 -2.68 15.00 4.72
CA HIS A 180 -1.22 15.01 4.74
C HIS A 180 -0.62 13.65 4.35
N GLY A 181 -1.08 12.56 4.97
CA GLY A 181 -0.61 11.21 4.65
C GLY A 181 -0.89 10.83 3.19
N LEU A 182 -2.08 11.17 2.68
CA LEU A 182 -2.46 10.92 1.29
C LEU A 182 -1.61 11.73 0.32
N SER A 183 -1.32 13.01 0.60
CA SER A 183 -0.44 13.85 -0.22
C SER A 183 0.93 13.19 -0.43
N GLN A 184 1.55 12.74 0.67
CA GLN A 184 2.84 12.03 0.60
C GLN A 184 2.72 10.72 -0.20
N ALA A 185 1.66 9.93 0.03
CA ALA A 185 1.48 8.67 -0.68
C ALA A 185 1.24 8.85 -2.19
N ILE A 186 0.55 9.91 -2.61
CA ILE A 186 0.37 10.26 -4.03
C ILE A 186 1.72 10.61 -4.66
N SER A 187 2.52 11.44 -3.99
CA SER A 187 3.86 11.81 -4.44
C SER A 187 4.77 10.58 -4.59
N ASP A 188 4.80 9.71 -3.57
CA ASP A 188 5.58 8.47 -3.59
C ASP A 188 5.16 7.54 -4.73
N ALA A 189 3.85 7.35 -4.91
CA ALA A 189 3.31 6.51 -5.98
C ALA A 189 3.62 7.08 -7.37
N TYR A 190 3.54 8.40 -7.54
CA TYR A 190 3.82 9.08 -8.80
C TYR A 190 5.30 8.98 -9.20
N HIS A 191 6.20 9.35 -8.28
CA HIS A 191 7.64 9.31 -8.52
C HIS A 191 8.20 7.89 -8.55
N GLY A 192 7.58 6.95 -7.82
CA GLY A 192 7.87 5.53 -7.90
C GLY A 192 7.37 4.83 -9.17
N GLY A 193 6.75 5.57 -10.10
CA GLY A 193 6.26 5.03 -11.38
C GLY A 193 5.01 4.15 -11.27
N LYS A 194 4.40 4.06 -10.09
CA LYS A 194 3.21 3.23 -9.82
C LYS A 194 1.89 3.95 -10.15
N LEU A 195 1.92 5.28 -10.22
CA LEU A 195 0.74 6.11 -10.46
C LEU A 195 1.01 7.13 -11.57
N THR A 196 0.16 7.16 -12.59
CA THR A 196 0.12 8.27 -13.57
C THR A 196 -1.04 9.19 -13.21
N LEU A 197 -0.84 10.50 -13.34
CA LEU A 197 -1.88 11.51 -13.18
C LEU A 197 -1.98 12.36 -14.43
N SER A 198 -3.21 12.58 -14.90
CA SER A 198 -3.49 13.58 -15.93
C SER A 198 -3.36 15.00 -15.37
N PRO A 199 -3.22 16.03 -16.23
CA PRO A 199 -3.29 17.42 -15.79
C PRO A 199 -4.56 17.74 -14.99
N GLY A 200 -5.70 17.14 -15.34
CA GLY A 200 -6.95 17.29 -14.61
C GLY A 200 -6.88 16.68 -13.21
N GLY A 201 -6.27 15.50 -13.07
CA GLY A 201 -6.02 14.87 -11.77
C GLY A 201 -5.11 15.71 -10.88
N VAL A 202 -4.06 16.29 -11.44
CA VAL A 202 -3.16 17.21 -10.70
C VAL A 202 -3.91 18.46 -10.22
N ALA A 203 -4.79 19.04 -11.04
CA ALA A 203 -5.62 20.17 -10.61
C ALA A 203 -6.58 19.79 -9.46
N ILE A 204 -7.10 18.56 -9.43
CA ILE A 204 -7.92 18.08 -8.31
C ILE A 204 -7.07 17.90 -7.05
N VAL A 205 -5.83 17.40 -7.16
CA VAL A 205 -4.88 17.34 -6.05
C VAL A 205 -4.60 18.74 -5.49
N GLU A 206 -4.32 19.71 -6.35
CA GLU A 206 -4.08 21.10 -5.96
C GLU A 206 -5.28 21.69 -5.20
N ASN A 207 -6.49 21.53 -5.74
CA ASN A 207 -7.70 22.06 -5.14
C ASN A 207 -8.04 21.41 -3.78
N ALA A 208 -7.68 20.13 -3.59
CA ALA A 208 -8.05 19.38 -2.39
C ALA A 208 -6.97 19.36 -1.30
N LEU A 209 -5.69 19.36 -1.71
CA LEU A 209 -4.53 19.18 -0.84
C LEU A 209 -3.57 20.37 -0.86
N GLY A 210 -3.78 21.36 -1.74
CA GLY A 210 -2.98 22.56 -1.87
C GLY A 210 -1.86 22.47 -2.90
N GLU A 211 -1.28 23.63 -3.20
CA GLU A 211 -0.22 23.79 -4.22
C GLU A 211 1.05 22.99 -3.89
N GLU A 212 1.41 22.85 -2.61
CA GLU A 212 2.58 22.07 -2.20
C GLU A 212 2.45 20.59 -2.57
N ALA A 213 1.24 20.03 -2.52
CA ALA A 213 0.98 18.66 -2.91
C ALA A 213 1.00 18.46 -4.43
N ALA A 214 0.59 19.48 -5.18
CA ALA A 214 0.47 19.41 -6.64
C ALA A 214 1.78 19.71 -7.37
N ARG A 215 2.61 20.61 -6.84
CA ARG A 215 3.86 21.06 -7.48
C ARG A 215 4.79 19.90 -7.91
N PRO A 216 5.05 18.87 -7.08
CA PRO A 216 5.91 17.74 -7.48
C PRO A 216 5.32 16.92 -8.65
N LEU A 217 3.99 16.90 -8.78
CA LEU A 217 3.27 16.08 -9.75
C LEU A 217 3.25 16.69 -11.16
N ARG A 218 3.61 17.98 -11.29
CA ARG A 218 3.74 18.69 -12.57
C ARG A 218 5.08 18.43 -13.26
N VAL A 219 6.07 17.94 -12.53
CA VAL A 219 7.39 17.63 -13.09
C VAL A 219 7.35 16.26 -13.77
N PRO A 220 7.72 16.14 -15.05
CA PRO A 220 7.75 14.86 -15.75
C PRO A 220 8.63 13.85 -15.01
N ARG A 221 8.16 12.59 -14.98
CA ARG A 221 8.89 11.45 -14.38
C ARG A 221 10.35 11.44 -14.85
N GLY A 222 11.29 11.39 -13.90
CA GLY A 222 12.73 11.30 -14.18
C GLY A 222 13.46 12.64 -14.34
N GLN A 223 12.78 13.80 -14.39
CA GLN A 223 13.45 15.10 -14.49
C GLN A 223 13.83 15.73 -13.15
N SER A 224 13.30 15.23 -12.03
CA SER A 224 13.69 15.67 -10.69
C SER A 224 15.13 15.30 -10.31
N GLY A 225 15.77 14.38 -11.05
CA GLY A 225 17.21 14.07 -10.93
C GLY A 225 18.14 14.99 -11.75
N ALA A 226 17.61 15.71 -12.76
CA ALA A 226 18.43 16.55 -13.64
C ALA A 226 18.85 17.87 -12.97
N ALA A 227 18.04 18.40 -12.05
CA ALA A 227 18.38 19.61 -11.31
C ALA A 227 19.58 19.43 -10.34
N SER A 228 19.93 18.18 -10.00
CA SER A 228 21.12 17.90 -9.17
C SER A 228 22.42 17.79 -9.99
N MET A 229 22.34 17.65 -11.32
CA MET A 229 23.55 17.58 -12.15
C MET A 229 24.14 18.96 -12.47
N GLU A 230 23.34 20.02 -12.51
CA GLU A 230 23.86 21.38 -12.73
C GLU A 230 24.63 21.91 -11.50
N VAL A 231 24.28 21.47 -10.29
CA VAL A 231 25.05 21.80 -9.07
C VAL A 231 26.38 21.04 -9.02
N LEU A 232 26.46 19.84 -9.62
CA LEU A 232 27.71 19.07 -9.69
C LEU A 232 28.65 19.54 -10.82
N LEU A 233 28.12 20.17 -11.87
CA LEU A 233 28.94 20.78 -12.93
C LEU A 233 29.33 22.24 -12.65
N GLY A 234 28.67 22.92 -11.70
CA GLY A 234 28.97 24.30 -11.32
C GLY A 234 30.24 24.53 -10.50
N ASN A 235 30.94 23.47 -10.05
CA ASN A 235 32.14 23.59 -9.20
C ASN A 235 33.44 23.06 -9.84
N ALA A 236 33.43 22.72 -11.13
CA ALA A 236 34.60 22.22 -11.86
C ALA A 236 35.18 23.21 -12.89
N SER A 237 34.91 24.51 -12.75
CA SER A 237 35.45 25.55 -13.65
C SER A 237 36.05 26.71 -12.87
N ALA A 238 37.12 26.43 -12.13
CA ALA A 238 38.09 27.44 -11.73
C ALA A 238 39.44 26.78 -11.40
N SER A 239 40.21 26.41 -12.43
CA SER A 239 41.69 26.45 -12.44
C SER A 239 42.22 25.98 -13.79
N THR A 240 42.10 26.86 -14.78
CA THR A 240 42.83 26.75 -16.04
C THR A 240 44.17 27.46 -15.87
N LEU A 241 45.25 26.67 -15.96
CA LEU A 241 46.58 27.00 -16.51
C LEU A 241 47.29 28.29 -16.03
N VAL A 242 48.41 28.09 -15.33
CA VAL A 242 49.64 28.86 -15.65
C VAL A 242 50.78 27.89 -15.93
N ARG A 243 51.28 27.98 -17.16
CA ARG A 243 52.42 27.25 -17.72
C ARG A 243 53.61 28.21 -17.67
N SER A 244 54.70 27.87 -16.99
CA SER A 244 55.98 28.58 -17.17
C SER A 244 57.18 27.76 -16.71
N GLY A 245 58.06 27.43 -17.66
CA GLY A 245 59.52 27.53 -17.51
C GLY A 245 60.31 26.36 -16.90
N GLY A 246 60.89 25.52 -17.76
CA GLY A 246 62.34 25.56 -18.00
C GLY A 246 63.32 24.75 -17.11
N LEU A 247 64.24 24.10 -17.85
CA LEU A 247 65.65 23.80 -17.58
C LEU A 247 66.09 22.53 -16.79
N LEU A 248 66.63 21.59 -17.59
CA LEU A 248 67.94 20.89 -17.50
C LEU A 248 68.44 20.35 -16.13
N ALA A 249 68.55 19.02 -16.06
CA ALA A 249 69.81 18.28 -15.93
C ALA A 249 69.61 16.84 -16.41
#